data_AF-R6RBZ5-F1
#
_entry.id   AF-R6RBZ5-F1
#
_cell.length_a   1.000
_cell.length_b   1.000
_cell.length_c   1.000
_cell.angle_alpha   90.00
_cell.angle_beta   90.00
_cell.angle_gamma   90.00
#
_symmetry.space_group_name_H-M   'P 1'
#
loop_
_entity.id
_entity.type
_entity.pdbx_description
1 polymer ?
#
loop_
_entity_poly.entity_id
_entity_poly.type
_entity_poly.pdbx_seq_one_letter_code
_entity_poly.pdbx_strand_id
1 'polypeptide(L)'
;MNAIVKLYSTKSGEIFKFLQHFSKDISSIDDDLLWQKNYKNPIEIADIISALLENDYDINMWISLDKDVFINVTEHNADDIIRYLFERYPY
;
A
#
# COMPACT_ATOMS: atom_id res chain seq x y z
N MET A 1 2.56 -9.37 14.47
CA MET A 1 2.24 -7.98 14.05
C MET A 1 1.40 -8.10 12.79
N ASN A 2 0.30 -7.36 12.70
CA ASN A 2 -0.48 -7.29 11.47
C ASN A 2 -0.28 -5.90 10.93
N ALA A 3 0.47 -5.79 9.83
CA ALA A 3 0.61 -4.52 9.16
C ALA A 3 -0.60 -4.31 8.25
N ILE A 4 -1.10 -3.08 8.16
CA ILE A 4 -2.30 -2.75 7.40
C ILE A 4 -1.92 -1.74 6.33
N VAL A 5 -2.31 -1.99 5.09
CA VAL A 5 -2.25 -1.00 4.02
C VAL A 5 -3.67 -0.57 3.70
N LYS A 6 -3.87 0.73 3.57
CA LYS A 6 -5.11 1.35 3.12
C LYS A 6 -4.83 2.24 1.91
N LEU A 7 -5.63 2.11 0.88
CA LEU A 7 -5.60 2.93 -0.31
C LEU A 7 -6.89 3.73 -0.39
N TYR A 8 -6.75 5.00 -0.73
CA TYR A 8 -7.85 5.93 -0.91
C TYR A 8 -7.68 6.62 -2.25
N SER A 9 -8.75 6.71 -3.04
CA SER A 9 -8.76 7.51 -4.25
C SER A 9 -9.98 8.41 -4.28
N THR A 10 -9.84 9.57 -4.93
CA THR A 10 -10.96 10.46 -5.23
C THR A 10 -11.66 10.07 -6.53
N LYS A 11 -11.00 9.27 -7.38
CA LYS A 11 -11.48 8.82 -8.68
C LYS A 11 -11.87 7.35 -8.63
N SER A 12 -13.13 7.06 -8.95
CA SER A 12 -13.64 5.68 -9.04
C SER A 12 -12.81 4.88 -10.03
N GLY A 13 -12.38 3.69 -9.61
CA GLY A 13 -11.67 2.73 -10.46
C GLY A 13 -10.15 2.92 -10.56
N GLU A 14 -9.57 3.98 -10.00
CA GLU A 14 -8.09 4.12 -9.97
C GLU A 14 -7.45 3.03 -9.11
N ILE A 15 -8.02 2.76 -7.93
CA ILE A 15 -7.58 1.66 -7.06
C ILE A 15 -7.68 0.32 -7.79
N PHE A 16 -8.77 0.07 -8.52
CA PHE A 16 -8.94 -1.16 -9.28
C PHE A 16 -7.88 -1.31 -10.38
N LYS A 17 -7.58 -0.25 -11.14
CA LYS A 17 -6.52 -0.26 -12.16
C LYS A 17 -5.15 -0.56 -11.56
N PHE A 18 -4.79 0.13 -10.47
CA PHE A 18 -3.54 -0.11 -9.75
C PHE A 18 -3.46 -1.56 -9.27
N LEU A 19 -4.52 -2.03 -8.63
CA LEU A 19 -4.57 -3.38 -8.07
C LEU A 19 -4.53 -4.47 -9.14
N GLN A 20 -5.21 -4.29 -10.27
CA GLN A 20 -5.12 -5.21 -11.41
C GLN A 20 -3.70 -5.27 -11.98
N HIS A 21 -2.98 -4.13 -11.97
CA HIS A 21 -1.59 -4.07 -12.38
C HIS A 21 -0.67 -4.78 -11.38
N PHE A 22 -0.84 -4.48 -10.09
CA PHE A 22 -0.03 -5.02 -8.99
C PHE A 22 -0.26 -6.53 -8.76
N SER A 23 -1.52 -6.99 -8.85
CA SER A 23 -1.91 -8.36 -8.57
C SER A 23 -2.94 -8.84 -9.59
N LYS A 24 -2.52 -9.80 -10.42
CA LYS A 24 -3.30 -10.33 -11.55
C LYS A 24 -4.59 -11.08 -11.15
N ASP A 25 -4.75 -11.40 -9.86
CA ASP A 25 -5.86 -12.22 -9.35
C ASP A 25 -7.02 -11.41 -8.72
N ILE A 26 -7.05 -10.09 -8.92
CA ILE A 26 -8.09 -9.25 -8.32
C ILE A 26 -9.38 -9.31 -9.15
N SER A 27 -10.35 -10.05 -8.63
CA SER A 27 -11.59 -10.41 -9.34
C SER A 27 -12.76 -9.45 -9.06
N SER A 28 -12.72 -8.71 -7.94
CA SER A 28 -13.70 -7.68 -7.60
C SER A 28 -13.24 -6.89 -6.37
N ILE A 29 -13.48 -5.58 -6.36
CA ILE A 29 -13.34 -4.72 -5.18
C ILE A 29 -14.76 -4.26 -4.81
N ASP A 30 -15.14 -4.36 -3.54
CA ASP A 30 -16.46 -3.94 -3.07
C ASP A 30 -16.63 -2.41 -3.05
N ASP A 31 -15.55 -1.66 -2.86
CA ASP A 31 -15.52 -0.20 -2.82
C ASP A 31 -14.41 0.35 -3.73
N ASP A 32 -14.82 1.09 -4.77
CA ASP A 32 -13.91 1.67 -5.76
C ASP A 32 -13.01 2.79 -5.20
N LEU A 33 -13.37 3.36 -4.04
CA LEU A 33 -12.69 4.51 -3.44
C LEU A 33 -11.83 4.13 -2.24
N LEU A 34 -12.07 2.95 -1.65
CA LEU A 34 -11.37 2.45 -0.48
C LEU A 34 -10.95 0.99 -0.68
N TRP A 35 -9.66 0.73 -0.50
CA TRP A 35 -9.18 -0.64 -0.38
C TRP A 35 -8.30 -0.81 0.85
N GLN A 36 -8.40 -1.96 1.51
CA GLN A 36 -7.54 -2.29 2.63
C GLN A 36 -7.10 -3.74 2.56
N LYS A 37 -5.85 -3.99 2.99
CA LYS A 37 -5.31 -5.34 3.11
C LYS A 37 -4.41 -5.45 4.34
N ASN A 38 -4.56 -6.58 5.03
CA ASN A 38 -3.70 -6.95 6.14
C ASN A 38 -2.56 -7.81 5.63
N TYR A 39 -1.33 -7.45 6.00
CA TYR A 39 -0.11 -8.14 5.69
C TYR A 39 0.42 -8.83 6.94
N LYS A 40 0.71 -10.12 6.83
CA LYS A 40 1.37 -10.90 7.90
C LYS A 40 2.84 -10.51 8.02
N ASN A 41 3.48 -10.28 6.88
CA ASN A 41 4.86 -9.82 6.80
C ASN A 41 4.87 -8.35 6.38
N PRO A 42 5.33 -7.41 7.24
CA PRO A 42 5.44 -6.00 6.89
C PRO A 42 6.38 -5.73 5.71
N ILE A 43 7.34 -6.61 5.42
CA ILE A 43 8.26 -6.45 4.28
C ILE A 43 7.51 -6.48 2.95
N GLU A 44 6.42 -7.25 2.84
CA GLU A 44 5.56 -7.30 1.64
C GLU A 44 4.90 -5.93 1.32
N ILE A 45 4.89 -5.00 2.28
CA ILE A 45 4.41 -3.63 2.04
C ILE A 45 5.39 -2.85 1.15
N ALA A 46 6.68 -3.17 1.17
CA ALA A 46 7.66 -2.51 0.31
C ALA A 46 7.34 -2.73 -1.18
N ASP A 47 6.84 -3.91 -1.54
CA ASP A 47 6.48 -4.25 -2.93
C ASP A 47 5.31 -3.39 -3.43
N ILE A 48 4.25 -3.23 -2.62
CA ILE A 48 3.08 -2.43 -3.01
C ILE A 48 3.39 -0.93 -3.01
N ILE A 49 4.26 -0.45 -2.10
CA ILE A 49 4.76 0.93 -2.13
C ILE A 49 5.53 1.17 -3.42
N SER A 50 6.48 0.28 -3.75
CA SER A 50 7.30 0.43 -4.96
C SER A 50 6.44 0.45 -6.23
N ALA A 51 5.48 -0.47 -6.34
CA ALA A 51 4.56 -0.52 -7.47
C ALA A 51 3.68 0.73 -7.61
N LEU A 52 3.32 1.38 -6.48
CA LEU A 52 2.55 2.62 -6.49
C LEU A 52 3.40 3.80 -6.98
N LEU A 53 4.70 3.85 -6.65
CA LEU A 53 5.59 4.94 -7.07
C LEU A 53 6.01 4.85 -8.54
N GLU A 54 6.01 3.65 -9.12
CA GLU A 54 6.40 3.46 -10.52
C GLU A 54 5.39 4.07 -11.52
N ASN A 55 4.15 4.30 -11.09
CA ASN A 55 3.07 4.73 -11.95
C ASN A 55 2.29 5.90 -11.32
N ASP A 56 1.90 6.86 -12.15
CA ASP A 56 1.14 8.04 -11.72
C ASP A 56 -0.35 7.70 -11.53
N TYR A 57 -0.67 7.04 -10.42
CA TYR A 57 -2.04 6.78 -9.98
C TYR A 57 -2.50 7.84 -8.98
N ASP A 58 -3.74 8.31 -9.11
CA ASP A 58 -4.36 9.26 -8.16
C ASP A 58 -4.86 8.52 -6.91
N ILE A 59 -3.92 7.97 -6.13
CA ILE A 59 -4.17 7.12 -4.97
C ILE A 59 -3.30 7.60 -3.80
N ASN A 60 -3.93 7.85 -2.65
CA ASN A 60 -3.25 8.06 -1.38
C ASN A 60 -3.11 6.73 -0.64
N MET A 61 -1.87 6.39 -0.26
CA MET A 61 -1.56 5.17 0.48
C MET A 61 -1.24 5.50 1.94
N TRP A 62 -1.87 4.75 2.85
CA TRP A 62 -1.61 4.80 4.27
C TRP A 62 -1.18 3.43 4.76
N ILE A 63 -0.13 3.38 5.57
CA ILE A 63 0.36 2.13 6.16
C ILE A 63 0.29 2.21 7.68
N SER A 64 0.03 1.07 8.32
CA SER A 64 0.03 0.92 9.76
C SER A 64 0.86 -0.29 10.14
N LEU A 65 1.99 -0.06 10.82
CA LEU A 65 2.88 -1.12 11.31
C LEU A 65 2.57 -1.48 12.77
N ASP A 66 2.03 -0.52 13.50
CA ASP A 66 1.66 -0.59 14.90
C ASP A 66 0.20 -0.15 15.05
N LYS A 67 -0.50 -0.73 16.03
CA LYS A 67 -1.93 -0.51 16.23
C LYS A 67 -2.24 0.98 16.37
N ASP A 68 -3.26 1.46 15.64
CA ASP A 68 -3.78 2.83 15.67
C ASP A 68 -2.81 3.93 15.17
N VAL A 69 -1.66 3.54 14.61
CA VAL A 69 -0.72 4.48 13.96
C VAL A 69 -0.78 4.28 12.45
N PHE A 70 -1.14 5.34 11.73
CA PHE A 70 -1.15 5.35 10.26
C PHE A 70 -0.16 6.41 9.76
N ILE A 71 0.66 6.02 8.80
CA ILE A 71 1.65 6.87 8.13
C ILE A 71 1.20 7.02 6.68
N ASN A 72 1.09 8.27 6.22
CA ASN A 72 0.84 8.54 4.81
C ASN A 72 2.13 8.33 4.01
N VAL A 73 2.05 7.51 2.97
CA VAL A 73 3.17 7.25 2.05
C VAL A 73 3.11 8.28 0.93
N THR A 74 4.25 8.90 0.66
CA THR A 74 4.46 9.91 -0.38
C THR A 74 5.79 9.63 -1.06
N GLU A 75 5.99 10.14 -2.27
CA GLU A 75 7.26 9.99 -2.99
C GLU A 75 8.49 10.43 -2.17
N HIS A 76 8.32 11.42 -1.30
CA HIS A 76 9.40 11.96 -0.47
C HIS A 76 9.82 11.05 0.69
N ASN A 77 8.90 10.23 1.23
CA ASN A 77 9.15 9.41 2.41
C ASN A 77 9.15 7.90 2.11
N ALA A 78 8.79 7.49 0.90
CA ALA A 78 8.64 6.09 0.57
C ALA A 78 9.96 5.31 0.65
N ASP A 79 11.07 5.90 0.20
CA ASP A 79 12.40 5.27 0.30
C ASP A 79 12.80 5.04 1.77
N ASP A 80 12.60 6.05 2.63
CA ASP A 80 12.88 5.94 4.07
C ASP A 80 11.99 4.88 4.74
N ILE A 81 10.72 4.79 4.36
CA ILE A 81 9.78 3.77 4.86
C ILE A 81 10.23 2.37 4.41
N ILE A 82 10.57 2.20 3.13
CA ILE A 82 11.06 0.91 2.62
C ILE A 82 12.33 0.51 3.37
N ARG A 83 13.33 1.40 3.47
CA ARG A 83 14.56 1.14 4.22
C ARG A 83 14.27 0.73 5.67
N TYR A 84 13.37 1.44 6.34
CA TYR A 84 12.96 1.11 7.71
C TYR A 84 12.33 -0.28 7.84
N LEU A 85 11.51 -0.71 6.87
CA LEU A 85 10.91 -2.05 6.87
C LEU A 85 11.99 -3.14 6.81
N PHE A 86 12.99 -2.98 5.94
CA PHE A 86 14.09 -3.93 5.80
C PHE A 86 15.06 -3.92 7.00
N GLU A 87 15.28 -2.77 7.62
CA GLU A 87 16.11 -2.67 8.84
C GLU A 87 15.44 -3.28 10.07
N ARG A 88 14.11 -3.11 10.21
CA ARG A 88 13.36 -3.55 11.40
C ARG A 88 12.95 -5.02 11.36
N TYR A 89 12.69 -5.57 10.18
CA TYR A 89 12.17 -6.92 10.01
C TYR A 89 13.19 -7.78 9.23
N PRO A 90 14.12 -8.48 9.92
CA PRO A 90 15.02 -9.42 9.27
C PRO A 90 14.25 -10.64 8.73
N TYR A 91 14.65 -11.08 7.54
CA TYR A 91 14.10 -12.23 6.80
C TYR A 91 14.18 -13.56 7.56
#